data_AF-A0A168BTW6-F1
#
_entry.id   AF-A0A168BTW6-F1
#
_cell.length_a   1.000
_cell.length_b   1.000
_cell.length_c   1.000
_cell.angle_alpha   90.00
_cell.angle_beta   90.00
_cell.angle_gamma   90.00
#
_symmetry.space_group_name_H-M   'P 1'
#
loop_
_entity.id
_entity.type
_entity.pdbx_description
1 polymer ?
#
loop_
_entity_poly.entity_id
_entity_poly.type
_entity_poly.pdbx_seq_one_letter_code
_entity_poly.pdbx_strand_id
1 'polypeptide(L)'
;MDILTLQKWAYTDGVPSYNAMAYSLLQHYSGIPEANIDSHLLHIRKLAWDASRQPFIGRWKFLRLAKPLDPCYQQVLFRLTLPESTDSILDIGCGFGQALRQLRANGVAGSKLFGADIEPRFISLGYDLFRDKETLGATFVTGDLLNPDDRRLDVLSGRFTIVHADSFFHLLSWTEQLYAAKRLIMDDLPDKGFFGWQQAVSA
;
A
#
# COMPACT_ATOMS: atom_id res chain seq x y z
N MET A 1 -3.18 -13.74 -24.37
CA MET A 1 -1.71 -13.60 -24.14
C MET A 1 -1.24 -14.91 -23.53
N ASP A 2 -0.25 -15.59 -24.10
CA ASP A 2 0.23 -16.86 -23.51
C ASP A 2 1.00 -16.64 -22.20
N ILE A 3 1.23 -17.71 -21.42
CA ILE A 3 1.85 -17.65 -20.09
C ILE A 3 3.26 -17.03 -20.14
N LEU A 4 4.05 -17.32 -21.17
CA LEU A 4 5.42 -16.83 -21.30
C LEU A 4 5.42 -15.33 -21.63
N THR A 5 4.49 -14.89 -22.49
CA THR A 5 4.30 -13.49 -22.83
C THR A 5 3.79 -12.68 -21.63
N LEU A 6 2.88 -13.24 -20.83
CA LEU A 6 2.43 -12.65 -19.57
C LEU A 6 3.57 -12.52 -18.55
N GLN A 7 4.43 -13.53 -18.42
CA GLN A 7 5.59 -13.49 -17.53
C GLN A 7 6.62 -12.45 -17.96
N LYS A 8 6.93 -12.37 -19.26
CA LYS A 8 7.82 -11.33 -19.81
C LYS A 8 7.25 -9.92 -19.63
N TRP A 9 5.94 -9.74 -19.81
CA TRP A 9 5.30 -8.45 -19.57
C TRP A 9 5.28 -8.07 -18.07
N ALA A 10 5.08 -9.05 -17.19
CA ALA A 10 4.98 -8.84 -15.76
C ALA A 10 6.33 -8.47 -15.10
N TYR A 11 7.47 -8.65 -15.77
CA TYR A 11 8.79 -8.47 -15.18
C TYR A 11 9.68 -7.53 -16.02
N THR A 12 10.14 -6.44 -15.42
CA THR A 12 11.12 -5.52 -16.00
C THR A 12 12.48 -5.72 -15.32
N ASP A 13 13.53 -5.97 -16.09
CA ASP A 13 14.87 -6.19 -15.56
C ASP A 13 15.51 -4.89 -15.03
N GLY A 14 16.43 -5.03 -14.08
CA GLY A 14 17.13 -3.91 -13.45
C GLY A 14 16.27 -3.07 -12.52
N VAL A 15 16.91 -2.28 -11.66
CA VAL A 15 16.23 -1.27 -10.84
C VAL A 15 15.84 -0.09 -11.74
N PRO A 16 14.67 0.57 -11.56
CA PRO A 16 14.27 1.69 -12.39
C PRO A 16 15.31 2.81 -12.31
N SER A 17 15.74 3.34 -13.46
CA SER A 17 16.86 4.30 -13.56
C SER A 17 16.65 5.61 -12.79
N TYR A 18 15.42 5.95 -12.39
CA TYR A 18 15.17 7.07 -11.49
C TYR A 18 13.80 6.96 -10.80
N ASN A 19 13.81 6.86 -9.47
CA ASN A 19 12.63 7.08 -8.62
C ASN A 19 13.03 7.86 -7.36
N ALA A 20 13.27 9.16 -7.54
CA ALA A 20 13.75 10.04 -6.47
C ALA A 20 12.95 9.95 -5.18
N MET A 21 11.62 9.84 -5.28
CA MET A 21 10.75 9.78 -4.13
C MET A 21 10.96 8.50 -3.33
N ALA A 22 11.00 7.35 -4.00
CA ALA A 22 11.25 6.08 -3.32
C ALA A 22 12.67 6.01 -2.74
N TYR A 23 13.67 6.49 -3.48
CA TYR A 23 15.06 6.53 -3.01
C TYR A 23 15.19 7.44 -1.78
N SER A 24 14.60 8.64 -1.84
CA SER A 24 14.58 9.59 -0.72
C SER A 24 13.90 8.99 0.51
N LEU A 25 12.77 8.29 0.32
CA LEU A 25 12.09 7.59 1.42
C LEU A 25 12.99 6.50 2.02
N LEU A 26 13.58 5.62 1.21
CA LEU A 26 14.46 4.56 1.71
C LEU A 26 15.74 5.11 2.36
N GLN A 27 16.26 6.23 1.86
CA GLN A 27 17.44 6.86 2.42
C GLN A 27 17.16 7.52 3.77
N HIS A 28 16.15 8.37 3.85
CA HIS A 28 15.92 9.21 5.03
C HIS A 28 15.00 8.58 6.07
N TYR A 29 13.95 7.88 5.64
CA TYR A 29 13.02 7.22 6.56
C TYR A 29 13.57 5.86 7.01
N SER A 30 14.11 5.07 6.08
CA SER A 30 14.61 3.71 6.37
C SER A 30 16.10 3.64 6.75
N GLY A 31 16.82 4.76 6.63
CA GLY A 31 18.24 4.84 6.99
C GLY A 31 19.16 3.99 6.11
N ILE A 32 18.76 3.71 4.86
CA ILE A 32 19.54 2.89 3.93
C ILE A 32 20.53 3.80 3.20
N PRO A 33 21.85 3.57 3.27
CA PRO A 33 22.81 4.34 2.50
C PRO A 33 22.50 4.27 1.01
N GLU A 34 22.62 5.38 0.29
CA GLU A 34 22.28 5.47 -1.14
C GLU A 34 22.96 4.38 -1.97
N ALA A 35 24.25 4.13 -1.72
CA ALA A 35 25.04 3.09 -2.38
C ALA A 35 24.48 1.66 -2.19
N ASN A 36 23.65 1.44 -1.17
CA ASN A 36 23.08 0.14 -0.84
C ASN A 36 21.62 -0.02 -1.30
N ILE A 37 20.94 1.05 -1.72
CA ILE A 37 19.50 1.03 -2.06
C ILE A 37 19.22 0.02 -3.18
N ASP A 38 19.98 0.04 -4.27
CA ASP A 38 19.76 -0.86 -5.41
C ASP A 38 19.87 -2.34 -5.02
N SER A 39 20.91 -2.69 -4.27
CA SER A 39 21.13 -4.06 -3.81
C SER A 39 20.01 -4.53 -2.87
N HIS A 40 19.55 -3.65 -1.99
CA HIS A 40 18.42 -3.90 -1.09
C HIS A 40 17.12 -4.09 -1.87
N LEU A 41 16.84 -3.23 -2.85
CA LEU A 41 15.68 -3.31 -3.73
C LEU A 41 15.65 -4.60 -4.53
N LEU A 42 16.78 -5.01 -5.13
CA LEU A 42 16.90 -6.27 -5.85
C LEU A 42 16.66 -7.48 -4.94
N HIS A 43 17.21 -7.46 -3.72
CA HIS A 43 17.01 -8.51 -2.74
C HIS A 43 15.54 -8.66 -2.34
N ILE A 44 14.89 -7.57 -1.93
CA ILE A 44 13.47 -7.55 -1.55
C ILE A 44 12.60 -8.02 -2.73
N ARG A 45 12.84 -7.50 -3.93
CA ARG A 45 12.08 -7.87 -5.12
C ARG A 45 12.22 -9.36 -5.44
N LYS A 46 13.42 -9.92 -5.31
CA LYS A 46 13.65 -11.36 -5.49
C LYS A 46 12.80 -12.17 -4.50
N LEU A 47 12.87 -11.85 -3.20
CA LEU A 47 12.09 -12.55 -2.18
C LEU A 47 10.58 -12.45 -2.39
N ALA A 48 10.11 -11.30 -2.86
CA ALA A 48 8.72 -11.07 -3.19
C ALA A 48 8.29 -11.86 -4.43
N TRP A 49 9.12 -11.87 -5.48
CA TRP A 49 8.83 -12.58 -6.73
C TRP A 49 8.81 -14.11 -6.55
N ASP A 50 9.63 -14.62 -5.63
CA ASP A 50 9.63 -16.02 -5.21
C ASP A 50 8.34 -16.38 -4.43
N ALA A 51 7.71 -15.40 -3.77
CA ALA A 51 6.44 -15.59 -3.07
C ALA A 51 5.24 -15.51 -4.03
N SER A 52 5.22 -14.50 -4.89
CA SER A 52 4.11 -14.21 -5.79
C SER A 52 4.63 -13.55 -7.06
N ARG A 53 4.24 -14.07 -8.23
CA ARG A 53 4.66 -13.54 -9.54
C ARG A 53 3.76 -12.41 -10.03
N GLN A 54 3.27 -11.59 -9.11
CA GLN A 54 2.37 -10.50 -9.43
C GLN A 54 3.10 -9.37 -10.16
N PRO A 55 2.51 -8.78 -11.22
CA PRO A 55 3.12 -7.67 -11.98
C PRO A 55 3.49 -6.45 -11.11
N PHE A 56 2.82 -6.25 -9.98
CA PHE A 56 3.16 -5.20 -9.02
C PHE A 56 4.62 -5.33 -8.51
N ILE A 57 5.11 -6.54 -8.31
CA ILE A 57 6.49 -6.83 -7.89
C ILE A 57 7.44 -6.72 -9.08
N GLY A 58 7.11 -7.42 -10.17
CA GLY A 58 7.96 -7.48 -11.35
C GLY A 58 8.07 -6.15 -12.10
N ARG A 59 7.18 -5.18 -11.86
CA ARG A 59 7.25 -3.86 -12.49
C ARG A 59 7.58 -2.75 -11.48
N TRP A 60 8.14 -3.10 -10.33
CA TRP A 60 8.54 -2.15 -9.28
C TRP A 60 7.42 -1.21 -8.83
N LYS A 61 6.15 -1.64 -8.93
CA LYS A 61 5.02 -0.79 -8.55
C LYS A 61 4.98 -0.51 -7.04
N PHE A 62 5.61 -1.36 -6.22
CA PHE A 62 5.82 -1.11 -4.79
C PHE A 62 6.73 0.09 -4.48
N LEU A 63 7.39 0.68 -5.49
CA LEU A 63 8.14 1.93 -5.37
C LEU A 63 7.31 3.15 -5.80
N ARG A 64 6.08 2.97 -6.27
CA ARG A 64 5.21 4.09 -6.64
C ARG A 64 4.68 4.74 -5.37
N LEU A 65 4.95 6.03 -5.26
CA LEU A 65 4.50 6.89 -4.17
C LEU A 65 3.58 7.97 -4.73
N ALA A 66 2.70 8.50 -3.88
CA ALA A 66 1.87 9.64 -4.26
C ALA A 66 2.78 10.85 -4.54
N LYS A 67 2.42 11.67 -5.53
CA LYS A 67 3.16 12.91 -5.80
C LYS A 67 2.90 13.89 -4.65
N PRO A 68 3.90 14.61 -4.13
CA PRO A 68 3.68 15.54 -3.02
C PRO A 68 2.62 16.60 -3.30
N LEU A 69 2.51 17.08 -4.54
CA LEU A 69 1.52 18.10 -4.94
C LEU A 69 0.18 17.52 -5.39
N ASP A 70 -0.03 16.20 -5.26
CA ASP A 70 -1.33 15.61 -5.53
C ASP A 70 -2.36 16.16 -4.51
N PRO A 71 -3.45 16.82 -4.96
CA PRO A 71 -4.39 17.49 -4.05
C PRO A 71 -5.00 16.57 -3.00
N CYS A 72 -5.12 15.29 -3.35
CA CYS A 72 -5.81 14.29 -2.58
C CYS A 72 -4.88 13.66 -1.55
N TYR A 73 -3.64 13.40 -1.94
CA TYR A 73 -2.58 13.11 -0.99
C TYR A 73 -2.45 14.24 0.04
N GLN A 74 -2.44 15.50 -0.41
CA GLN A 74 -2.38 16.65 0.49
C GLN A 74 -3.60 16.73 1.43
N GLN A 75 -4.80 16.48 0.91
CA GLN A 75 -6.01 16.45 1.74
C GLN A 75 -5.99 15.35 2.79
N VAL A 76 -5.57 14.13 2.42
CA VAL A 76 -5.41 13.00 3.35
C VAL A 76 -4.35 13.32 4.39
N LEU A 77 -3.18 13.82 3.98
CA LEU A 77 -2.11 14.20 4.89
C LEU A 77 -2.57 15.27 5.88
N PHE A 78 -3.23 16.32 5.39
CA PHE A 78 -3.80 17.38 6.23
C PHE A 78 -4.76 16.82 7.28
N ARG A 79 -5.76 16.03 6.86
CA ARG A 79 -6.73 15.41 7.77
C ARG A 79 -6.08 14.54 8.85
N LEU A 80 -5.08 13.75 8.47
CA LEU A 80 -4.39 12.85 9.39
C LEU A 80 -3.44 13.58 10.37
N THR A 81 -2.94 14.76 10.01
CA THR A 81 -1.98 15.55 10.80
C THR A 81 -2.60 16.71 11.58
N LEU A 82 -3.87 17.03 11.34
CA LEU A 82 -4.60 18.03 12.13
C LEU A 82 -4.55 17.72 13.64
N PRO A 83 -4.30 18.73 14.49
CA PRO A 83 -4.42 18.58 15.94
C PRO A 83 -5.81 18.03 16.32
N GLU A 84 -5.84 17.11 17.29
CA GLU A 84 -7.08 16.48 17.80
C GLU A 84 -7.89 15.68 16.77
N SER A 85 -7.41 15.58 15.52
CA SER A 85 -8.07 14.76 14.50
C SER A 85 -8.11 13.30 14.92
N THR A 86 -9.32 12.73 14.88
CA THR A 86 -9.57 11.30 15.03
C THR A 86 -9.52 10.56 13.70
N ASP A 87 -9.16 11.25 12.60
CA ASP A 87 -9.06 10.60 11.29
C ASP A 87 -7.94 9.57 11.26
N SER A 88 -8.22 8.48 10.55
CA SER A 88 -7.32 7.36 10.32
C SER A 88 -7.59 6.75 8.95
N ILE A 89 -6.59 6.06 8.41
CA ILE A 89 -6.60 5.57 7.04
C ILE A 89 -6.41 4.06 6.98
N LEU A 90 -7.20 3.40 6.14
CA LEU A 90 -7.00 2.03 5.70
C LEU A 90 -6.44 2.02 4.28
N ASP A 91 -5.30 1.37 4.07
CA ASP A 91 -4.77 0.99 2.76
C ASP A 91 -5.14 -0.48 2.47
N ILE A 92 -6.07 -0.71 1.55
CA ILE A 92 -6.55 -2.05 1.18
C ILE A 92 -5.82 -2.58 -0.06
N GLY A 93 -5.33 -3.83 0.03
CA GLY A 93 -4.34 -4.34 -0.91
C GLY A 93 -3.01 -3.62 -0.75
N CYS A 94 -2.59 -3.38 0.50
CA CYS A 94 -1.47 -2.48 0.79
C CYS A 94 -0.11 -2.96 0.26
N GLY A 95 0.03 -4.23 -0.12
CA GLY A 95 1.29 -4.82 -0.54
C GLY A 95 2.37 -4.63 0.52
N PHE A 96 3.41 -3.85 0.19
CA PHE A 96 4.51 -3.54 1.11
C PHE A 96 4.22 -2.33 2.01
N GLY A 97 3.01 -1.77 1.96
CA GLY A 97 2.58 -0.63 2.78
C GLY A 97 3.31 0.67 2.45
N GLN A 98 3.78 0.86 1.22
CA GLN A 98 4.57 2.02 0.81
C GLN A 98 3.80 3.34 0.96
N ALA A 99 2.48 3.35 0.72
CA ALA A 99 1.63 4.53 0.88
C ALA A 99 1.55 4.95 2.35
N LEU A 100 1.33 3.99 3.26
CA LEU A 100 1.31 4.25 4.71
C LEU A 100 2.66 4.77 5.22
N ARG A 101 3.76 4.25 4.69
CA ARG A 101 5.11 4.67 5.09
C ARG A 101 5.48 6.04 4.53
N GLN A 102 4.96 6.40 3.36
CA GLN A 102 5.03 7.77 2.87
C GLN A 102 4.29 8.73 3.80
N LEU A 103 3.08 8.38 4.26
CA LEU A 103 2.34 9.18 5.25
C LEU A 103 3.08 9.27 6.59
N ARG A 104 3.65 8.15 7.06
CA ARG A 104 4.46 8.10 8.28
C ARG A 104 5.66 9.04 8.20
N ALA A 105 6.39 9.01 7.10
CA ALA A 105 7.53 9.89 6.85
C ALA A 105 7.14 11.39 6.80
N ASN A 106 5.88 11.69 6.47
CA ASN A 106 5.34 13.06 6.45
C ASN A 106 4.62 13.44 7.77
N GLY A 107 4.87 12.71 8.86
CA GLY A 107 4.45 13.11 10.21
C GLY A 107 3.13 12.51 10.69
N VAL A 108 2.48 11.63 9.92
CA VAL A 108 1.28 10.91 10.41
C VAL A 108 1.68 9.95 11.54
N ALA A 109 0.91 9.92 12.62
CA ALA A 109 1.11 8.99 13.72
C ALA A 109 0.81 7.54 13.27
N GLY A 110 1.67 6.59 13.65
CA GLY A 110 1.50 5.18 13.29
C GLY A 110 0.13 4.61 13.70
N SER A 111 -0.39 5.02 14.86
CA SER A 111 -1.70 4.60 15.38
C SER A 111 -2.89 4.97 14.47
N LYS A 112 -2.70 5.87 13.51
CA LYS A 112 -3.70 6.26 12.51
C LYS A 112 -3.60 5.46 11.20
N LEU A 113 -2.63 4.57 11.08
CA LEU A 113 -2.30 3.85 9.85
C LEU A 113 -2.74 2.39 9.97
N PHE A 114 -3.64 1.99 9.08
CA PHE A 114 -4.13 0.63 8.95
C PHE A 114 -3.82 0.11 7.55
N GLY A 115 -3.30 -1.11 7.46
CA GLY A 115 -3.06 -1.79 6.18
C GLY A 115 -3.71 -3.16 6.17
N ALA A 116 -4.28 -3.54 5.04
CA ALA A 116 -4.82 -4.88 4.84
C ALA A 116 -4.36 -5.45 3.51
N ASP A 117 -3.91 -6.71 3.53
CA ASP A 117 -3.56 -7.46 2.33
C ASP A 117 -3.90 -8.94 2.52
N ILE A 118 -4.16 -9.65 1.41
CA ILE A 118 -4.41 -11.08 1.44
C ILE A 118 -3.11 -11.87 1.63
N GLU A 119 -1.97 -11.32 1.20
CA GLU A 119 -0.66 -11.98 1.25
C GLU A 119 0.16 -11.46 2.47
N PRO A 120 0.26 -12.23 3.58
CA PRO A 120 1.00 -11.81 4.77
C PRO A 120 2.49 -11.57 4.50
N ARG A 121 3.07 -12.24 3.50
CA ARG A 121 4.49 -12.10 3.16
C ARG A 121 4.81 -10.73 2.58
N PHE A 122 3.85 -10.04 1.97
CA PHE A 122 4.05 -8.66 1.51
C PHE A 122 4.18 -7.69 2.67
N ILE A 123 3.39 -7.88 3.73
CA ILE A 123 3.49 -7.08 4.96
C ILE A 123 4.85 -7.30 5.61
N SER A 124 5.31 -8.56 5.74
CA SER A 124 6.63 -8.84 6.32
C SER A 124 7.76 -8.24 5.48
N LEU A 125 7.71 -8.39 4.15
CA LEU A 125 8.71 -7.81 3.26
C LEU A 125 8.67 -6.27 3.24
N GLY A 126 7.52 -5.65 3.52
CA GLY A 126 7.43 -4.22 3.75
C GLY A 126 8.26 -3.79 4.96
N TYR A 127 8.20 -4.51 6.08
CA TYR A 127 9.06 -4.22 7.22
C TYR A 127 10.55 -4.39 6.90
N ASP A 128 10.92 -5.39 6.11
CA ASP A 128 12.32 -5.57 5.68
C ASP A 128 12.77 -4.48 4.71
N LEU A 129 11.90 -4.09 3.77
CA LEU A 129 12.15 -3.03 2.79
C LEU A 129 12.42 -1.70 3.49
N PHE A 130 11.61 -1.36 4.49
CA PHE A 130 11.63 -0.04 5.12
C PHE A 130 12.31 0.00 6.49
N ARG A 131 12.76 -1.14 7.03
CA ARG A 131 13.50 -1.28 8.31
C ARG A 131 12.80 -0.62 9.50
N ASP A 132 11.48 -0.71 9.55
CA ASP A 132 10.64 0.11 10.43
C ASP A 132 9.72 -0.69 11.36
N LYS A 133 10.05 -1.97 11.62
CA LYS A 133 9.23 -2.86 12.45
C LYS A 133 8.89 -2.27 13.82
N GLU A 134 9.84 -1.59 14.44
CA GLU A 134 9.69 -1.00 15.77
C GLU A 134 9.23 0.47 15.76
N THR A 135 9.26 1.14 14.59
CA THR A 135 9.08 2.60 14.49
C THR A 135 7.84 3.04 13.72
N LEU A 136 7.30 2.17 12.85
CA LEU A 136 6.15 2.47 12.02
C LEU A 136 4.88 2.68 12.86
N GLY A 137 4.61 1.79 13.81
CA GLY A 137 3.44 1.86 14.70
C GLY A 137 2.08 1.66 14.02
N ALA A 138 2.06 1.23 12.76
CA ALA A 138 0.86 0.91 11.99
C ALA A 138 0.28 -0.46 12.38
N THR A 139 -1.02 -0.64 12.16
CA THR A 139 -1.69 -1.93 12.31
C THR A 139 -1.91 -2.59 10.95
N PHE A 140 -1.29 -3.75 10.73
CA PHE A 140 -1.55 -4.56 9.54
C PHE A 140 -2.41 -5.77 9.86
N VAL A 141 -3.31 -6.11 8.94
CA VAL A 141 -4.21 -7.26 9.06
C VAL A 141 -4.15 -8.08 7.78
N THR A 142 -4.01 -9.40 7.91
CA THR A 142 -4.11 -10.31 6.77
C THR A 142 -5.54 -10.81 6.64
N GLY A 143 -6.14 -10.64 5.47
CA GLY A 143 -7.50 -11.11 5.23
C GLY A 143 -7.95 -10.91 3.78
N ASP A 144 -8.90 -11.72 3.36
CA ASP A 144 -9.52 -11.66 2.04
C ASP A 144 -10.81 -10.85 2.09
N LEU A 145 -10.80 -9.66 1.48
CA LEU A 145 -11.96 -8.78 1.41
C LEU A 145 -13.09 -9.37 0.55
N LEU A 146 -12.79 -10.23 -0.41
CA LEU A 146 -13.79 -10.83 -1.30
C LEU A 146 -14.42 -12.09 -0.73
N ASN A 147 -13.80 -12.69 0.29
CA ASN A 147 -14.36 -13.83 0.99
C ASN A 147 -15.35 -13.38 2.09
N PRO A 148 -16.66 -13.65 1.95
CA PRO A 148 -17.67 -13.25 2.95
C PRO A 148 -17.49 -13.92 4.31
N ASP A 149 -16.82 -15.07 4.36
CA ASP A 149 -16.59 -15.81 5.61
C ASP A 149 -15.28 -15.41 6.30
N ASP A 150 -14.43 -14.60 5.66
CA ASP A 150 -13.19 -14.14 6.26
C ASP A 150 -13.45 -12.98 7.23
N ARG A 151 -13.56 -13.31 8.52
CA ARG A 151 -13.80 -12.33 9.60
C ARG A 151 -12.55 -11.64 10.14
N ARG A 152 -11.36 -11.89 9.56
CA ARG A 152 -10.11 -11.30 10.07
C ARG A 152 -10.10 -9.77 9.93
N LEU A 153 -10.76 -9.25 8.90
CA LEU A 153 -10.87 -7.81 8.65
C LEU A 153 -11.86 -7.12 9.60
N ASP A 154 -12.70 -7.85 10.33
CA ASP A 154 -13.67 -7.28 11.29
C ASP A 154 -12.98 -6.42 12.35
N VAL A 155 -11.70 -6.70 12.67
CA VAL A 155 -10.91 -5.89 13.61
C VAL A 155 -10.69 -4.46 13.13
N LEU A 156 -10.83 -4.18 11.83
CA LEU A 156 -10.70 -2.84 11.24
C LEU A 156 -12.01 -2.06 11.26
N SER A 157 -13.13 -2.73 11.57
CA SER A 157 -14.46 -2.11 11.61
C SER A 157 -14.48 -0.93 12.57
N GLY A 158 -14.99 0.21 12.10
CA GLY A 158 -15.04 1.46 12.88
C GLY A 158 -13.68 2.10 13.21
N ARG A 159 -12.55 1.61 12.69
CA ARG A 159 -11.20 2.11 13.04
C ARG A 159 -10.57 3.05 12.02
N PHE A 160 -11.21 3.27 10.88
CA PHE A 160 -10.73 4.14 9.81
C PHE A 160 -11.86 5.05 9.30
N THR A 161 -11.48 6.27 8.89
CA THR A 161 -12.38 7.26 8.30
C THR A 161 -12.04 7.56 6.83
N ILE A 162 -10.88 7.11 6.37
CA ILE A 162 -10.35 7.24 5.02
C ILE A 162 -10.00 5.85 4.49
N VAL A 163 -10.37 5.56 3.24
CA VAL A 163 -9.94 4.34 2.53
C VAL A 163 -9.09 4.73 1.33
N HIS A 164 -7.91 4.13 1.25
CA HIS A 164 -7.01 4.16 0.12
C HIS A 164 -6.92 2.76 -0.50
N ALA A 165 -6.92 2.69 -1.83
CA ALA A 165 -6.99 1.45 -2.58
C ALA A 165 -6.24 1.62 -3.91
N ASP A 166 -4.93 1.86 -3.83
CA ASP A 166 -4.10 1.96 -5.04
C ASP A 166 -3.91 0.57 -5.65
N SER A 167 -4.16 0.45 -6.95
CA SER A 167 -3.98 -0.81 -7.67
C SER A 167 -4.79 -2.01 -7.09
N PHE A 168 -5.96 -1.77 -6.47
CA PHE A 168 -6.84 -2.83 -5.96
C PHE A 168 -8.05 -3.09 -6.88
N PHE A 169 -8.90 -2.09 -7.09
CA PHE A 169 -10.17 -2.25 -7.82
C PHE A 169 -10.02 -2.71 -9.27
N HIS A 170 -8.88 -2.44 -9.93
CA HIS A 170 -8.64 -2.88 -11.31
C HIS A 170 -8.46 -4.40 -11.45
N LEU A 171 -8.27 -5.12 -10.33
CA LEU A 171 -8.18 -6.58 -10.30
C LEU A 171 -9.57 -7.24 -10.18
N LEU A 172 -10.60 -6.45 -9.91
CA LEU A 172 -11.93 -6.92 -9.56
C LEU A 172 -12.91 -6.72 -10.72
N SER A 173 -13.79 -7.69 -10.92
CA SER A 173 -15.01 -7.52 -11.71
C SER A 173 -15.90 -6.45 -11.09
N TRP A 174 -16.81 -5.87 -11.88
CA TRP A 174 -17.75 -4.87 -11.39
C TRP A 174 -18.51 -5.32 -10.13
N THR A 175 -18.98 -6.57 -10.09
CA THR A 175 -19.69 -7.12 -8.93
C THR A 175 -18.79 -7.23 -7.70
N GLU A 176 -17.53 -7.63 -7.88
CA GLU A 176 -16.55 -7.67 -6.79
C GLU A 176 -16.17 -6.27 -6.30
N GLN A 177 -16.08 -5.27 -7.19
CA GLN A 177 -15.85 -3.87 -6.81
C GLN A 177 -16.99 -3.35 -5.94
N LEU A 178 -18.24 -3.60 -6.34
CA LEU A 178 -19.42 -3.22 -5.55
C LEU A 178 -19.44 -3.93 -4.20
N TYR A 179 -19.11 -5.22 -4.17
CA TYR A 179 -19.02 -5.99 -2.94
C TYR A 179 -17.94 -5.45 -1.99
N ALA A 180 -16.72 -5.23 -2.51
CA ALA A 180 -15.62 -4.65 -1.76
C ALA A 180 -15.97 -3.25 -1.20
N ALA A 181 -16.53 -2.37 -2.05
CA ALA A 181 -16.96 -1.04 -1.62
C ALA A 181 -18.03 -1.11 -0.53
N LYS A 182 -19.04 -1.98 -0.69
CA LYS A 182 -20.07 -2.22 0.34
C LYS A 182 -19.46 -2.64 1.67
N ARG A 183 -18.52 -3.57 1.65
CA ARG A 183 -17.86 -4.09 2.85
C ARG A 183 -16.96 -3.07 3.53
N LEU A 184 -16.32 -2.17 2.77
CA LEU A 184 -15.49 -1.09 3.32
C LEU A 184 -16.32 0.08 3.89
N ILE A 185 -17.48 0.36 3.28
CA ILE A 185 -18.32 1.52 3.61
C ILE A 185 -19.33 1.18 4.72
N MET A 186 -20.07 0.08 4.60
CA MET A 186 -21.29 -0.17 5.41
C MET A 186 -21.04 -0.59 6.86
N ASP A 187 -19.80 -0.72 7.29
CA ASP A 187 -19.44 -0.90 8.70
C ASP A 187 -19.63 0.42 9.50
N ASP A 188 -20.87 0.69 9.93
CA ASP A 188 -21.33 1.41 11.14
C ASP A 188 -20.70 2.76 11.57
N LEU A 189 -20.19 3.60 10.68
CA LEU A 189 -19.88 5.01 11.03
C LEU A 189 -20.55 6.02 10.09
N PRO A 190 -21.29 7.01 10.62
CA PRO A 190 -22.05 7.98 9.82
C PRO A 190 -21.18 8.98 9.02
N ASP A 191 -19.89 9.13 9.34
CA ASP A 191 -18.99 10.16 8.75
C ASP A 191 -17.79 9.58 7.97
N LYS A 192 -17.95 8.45 7.27
CA LYS A 192 -16.86 7.91 6.42
C LYS A 192 -16.71 8.72 5.13
N GLY A 193 -15.52 9.28 4.91
CA GLY A 193 -15.14 9.91 3.65
C GLY A 193 -14.32 8.93 2.80
N PHE A 194 -14.87 8.47 1.68
CA PHE A 194 -14.12 7.65 0.72
C PHE A 194 -13.25 8.55 -0.17
N PHE A 195 -11.93 8.45 -0.02
CA PHE A 195 -10.95 9.09 -0.90
C PHE A 195 -10.16 8.01 -1.64
N GLY A 196 -10.85 7.26 -2.51
CA GLY A 196 -10.19 6.34 -3.42
C GLY A 196 -9.62 7.09 -4.62
N TRP A 197 -8.30 7.18 -4.71
CA TRP A 197 -7.63 7.65 -5.92
C TRP A 197 -7.00 6.46 -6.61
N GLN A 198 -7.58 6.09 -7.74
CA GLN A 198 -6.94 5.17 -8.66
C GLN A 198 -6.01 6.01 -9.53
N GLN A 199 -4.69 5.87 -9.39
CA GLN A 199 -3.82 6.31 -10.48
C GLN A 199 -4.18 5.44 -11.68
N ALA A 200 -4.91 6.01 -12.65
CA ALA A 200 -5.27 5.35 -13.88
C ALA A 200 -4.01 4.68 -14.44
N VAL A 201 -4.02 3.35 -14.45
CA VAL A 201 -3.03 2.60 -15.20
C VAL A 201 -3.48 2.77 -16.64
N SER A 202 -2.87 3.70 -17.37
CA SER A 202 -2.88 3.61 -18.82
C SER A 202 -2.37 2.21 -19.16
N ALA A 203 -3.26 1.42 -19.75
CA ALA A 203 -3.00 0.06 -20.22
C ALA A 203 -1.75 -0.01 -21.10
#